data_AF-A0A6G3RJD7-F1
#
_entry.id   AF-A0A6G3RJD7-F1
#
_cell.length_a   1.000
_cell.length_b   1.000
_cell.length_c   1.000
_cell.angle_alpha   90.00
_cell.angle_beta   90.00
_cell.angle_gamma   90.00
#
_symmetry.space_group_name_H-M   'P 1'
#
loop_
_entity.id
_entity.type
_entity.pdbx_description
1 polymer ?
#
loop_
_entity_poly.entity_id
_entity_poly.type
_entity_poly.pdbx_seq_one_letter_code
_entity_poly.pdbx_strand_id
1 'polypeptide(L)'
;PQQPQFGQVPGQQQTPPPPPGYGQQPTAPPPPGYGQQPPGGQFPGQPTAPQGAAPQGAGVAAALQKYREAPTGQRWTQQNEKLIRVDLGVADQAILARQGSMVLYQGKVEFSYKGAGFAGRIVGNATGQEMQLMRCSGRGQVFLAEEATHLHPIELQGDAICVSAENVLAFDETLQHEVRRIEGHGIPGGALFVMQFQGTGTVIVKTHGVPVVLPVTPTTFADCHAVVAWSAAAQAIVSSQVRLRSNAYAGSTGESVNLQFRGAPGNFIVVQPYEV
;
A
#
# COMPACT_ATOMS: atom_id res chain seq x y z
N PRO A 1 -13.75 68.86 -22.59
CA PRO A 1 -13.45 68.32 -23.94
C PRO A 1 -13.64 66.79 -23.95
N GLN A 2 -14.88 66.29 -24.05
CA GLN A 2 -15.64 65.93 -25.27
C GLN A 2 -15.13 64.66 -26.00
N GLN A 3 -16.03 63.66 -26.09
CA GLN A 3 -15.93 62.35 -26.76
C GLN A 3 -15.94 62.46 -28.31
N PRO A 4 -15.82 61.35 -29.07
CA PRO A 4 -16.97 60.47 -29.41
C PRO A 4 -16.62 58.96 -29.23
N GLN A 5 -17.47 58.02 -28.78
CA GLN A 5 -18.84 57.54 -29.08
C GLN A 5 -18.96 56.59 -30.30
N PHE A 6 -19.77 55.52 -30.08
CA PHE A 6 -20.34 54.49 -30.99
C PHE A 6 -19.52 53.20 -31.18
N GLY A 7 -20.06 51.98 -31.08
CA GLY A 7 -21.42 51.52 -30.79
C GLY A 7 -21.59 50.00 -31.07
N GLN A 8 -22.52 49.38 -30.35
CA GLN A 8 -23.34 48.20 -30.70
C GLN A 8 -22.75 46.76 -30.72
N VAL A 9 -23.39 45.92 -29.90
CA VAL A 9 -23.53 44.44 -29.97
C VAL A 9 -25.05 44.25 -30.19
N PRO A 10 -25.59 43.39 -31.09
CA PRO A 10 -25.56 41.92 -30.94
C PRO A 10 -25.70 41.07 -32.22
N GLY A 11 -25.24 39.81 -32.18
CA GLY A 11 -25.53 38.85 -33.26
C GLY A 11 -25.10 37.44 -32.94
N GLN A 12 -26.11 36.57 -32.73
CA GLN A 12 -25.99 35.13 -32.55
C GLN A 12 -25.22 34.47 -33.69
N GLN A 13 -24.19 33.68 -33.40
CA GLN A 13 -23.59 32.77 -34.36
C GLN A 13 -24.25 31.41 -34.29
N GLN A 14 -24.91 31.08 -35.40
CA GLN A 14 -25.66 29.86 -35.68
C GLN A 14 -24.74 28.65 -35.74
N THR A 15 -25.18 27.53 -35.16
CA THR A 15 -24.56 26.21 -35.31
C THR A 15 -24.75 25.68 -36.74
N PRO A 16 -23.73 25.01 -37.33
CA PRO A 16 -23.86 24.42 -38.66
C PRO A 16 -24.81 23.20 -38.66
N PRO A 17 -25.53 22.93 -39.77
CA PRO A 17 -26.50 21.85 -39.86
C PRO A 17 -25.83 20.47 -39.94
N PRO A 18 -26.53 19.39 -39.51
CA PRO A 18 -26.04 18.03 -39.65
C PRO A 18 -26.02 17.57 -41.11
N PRO A 19 -25.11 16.66 -41.49
CA PRO A 19 -24.99 16.19 -42.87
C PRO A 19 -26.19 15.29 -43.27
N PRO A 20 -26.55 15.25 -44.57
CA PRO A 20 -27.68 14.47 -45.07
C PRO A 20 -27.47 12.97 -44.93
N GLY A 21 -28.55 12.28 -44.57
CA GLY A 21 -28.61 10.83 -44.48
C GLY A 21 -28.31 10.15 -45.82
N TYR A 22 -27.43 9.16 -45.77
CA TYR A 22 -27.26 8.19 -46.84
C TYR A 22 -28.28 7.07 -46.65
N GLY A 23 -29.14 6.93 -47.65
CA GLY A 23 -30.16 5.90 -47.72
C GLY A 23 -29.62 4.49 -47.94
N GLN A 24 -30.44 3.54 -47.53
CA GLN A 24 -30.75 2.27 -48.19
C GLN A 24 -29.56 1.52 -48.83
N GLN A 25 -29.03 0.52 -48.11
CA GLN A 25 -28.28 -0.56 -48.75
C GLN A 25 -29.25 -1.48 -49.50
N PRO A 26 -28.96 -1.87 -50.76
CA PRO A 26 -29.78 -2.82 -51.50
C PRO A 26 -29.61 -4.23 -50.95
N THR A 27 -30.75 -4.92 -50.81
CA THR A 27 -30.90 -6.32 -50.48
C THR A 27 -30.26 -7.21 -51.56
N ALA A 28 -29.44 -8.17 -51.14
CA ALA A 28 -28.93 -9.23 -52.00
C ALA A 28 -30.05 -10.22 -52.37
N PRO A 29 -30.07 -10.77 -53.61
CA PRO A 29 -31.08 -11.74 -54.01
C PRO A 29 -30.84 -13.11 -53.35
N PRO A 30 -31.91 -13.86 -53.03
CA PRO A 30 -31.81 -15.20 -52.48
C PRO A 30 -31.39 -16.22 -53.57
N PRO A 31 -30.68 -17.31 -53.20
CA PRO A 31 -30.36 -18.38 -54.14
C PRO A 31 -31.60 -19.23 -54.51
N PRO A 32 -31.68 -19.79 -55.73
CA PRO A 32 -32.78 -20.67 -56.12
C PRO A 32 -32.75 -21.98 -55.33
N GLY A 33 -33.89 -22.33 -54.73
CA GLY A 33 -34.03 -23.54 -53.92
C GLY A 33 -34.12 -24.83 -54.71
N TYR A 34 -33.71 -25.92 -54.06
CA TYR A 34 -34.20 -27.27 -54.30
C TYR A 34 -34.21 -28.03 -52.97
N GLY A 35 -35.38 -28.52 -52.55
CA GLY A 35 -35.52 -29.44 -51.41
C GLY A 35 -36.79 -29.24 -50.60
N GLN A 36 -37.90 -29.80 -51.08
CA GLN A 36 -39.12 -30.05 -50.32
C GLN A 36 -38.81 -30.74 -48.98
N GLN A 37 -39.31 -30.18 -47.87
CA GLN A 37 -39.31 -30.83 -46.55
C GLN A 37 -40.76 -31.26 -46.23
N PRO A 38 -41.04 -32.56 -46.05
CA PRO A 38 -42.39 -33.01 -45.72
C PRO A 38 -42.76 -32.70 -44.26
N PRO A 39 -44.06 -32.63 -43.93
CA PRO A 39 -44.52 -32.13 -42.65
C PRO A 39 -44.51 -33.20 -41.56
N GLY A 40 -44.05 -32.81 -40.36
CA GLY A 40 -44.53 -33.27 -39.06
C GLY A 40 -44.42 -34.76 -38.75
N GLY A 41 -43.39 -35.13 -37.98
CA GLY A 41 -43.36 -36.39 -37.22
C GLY A 41 -42.71 -36.18 -35.86
N GLN A 42 -43.52 -36.09 -34.80
CA GLN A 42 -43.05 -36.24 -33.42
C GLN A 42 -42.60 -37.70 -33.22
N PHE A 43 -41.31 -37.90 -32.93
CA PHE A 43 -40.80 -39.18 -32.47
C PHE A 43 -40.73 -39.17 -30.93
N PRO A 44 -41.39 -40.10 -30.23
CA PRO A 44 -41.23 -40.27 -28.79
C PRO A 44 -39.93 -41.04 -28.52
N GLY A 45 -38.98 -40.44 -27.79
CA GLY A 45 -37.83 -41.19 -27.28
C GLY A 45 -36.48 -40.48 -27.14
N GLN A 46 -36.36 -39.15 -27.28
CA GLN A 46 -35.10 -38.48 -26.95
C GLN A 46 -35.04 -38.12 -25.46
N PRO A 47 -34.04 -38.61 -24.70
CA PRO A 47 -33.79 -38.11 -23.36
C PRO A 47 -33.39 -36.64 -23.44
N THR A 48 -34.12 -35.79 -22.73
CA THR A 48 -33.74 -34.41 -22.45
C THR A 48 -32.41 -34.43 -21.71
N ALA A 49 -31.34 -34.03 -22.40
CA ALA A 49 -30.08 -33.76 -21.73
C ALA A 49 -30.33 -32.71 -20.63
N PRO A 50 -29.80 -32.90 -19.41
CA PRO A 50 -29.87 -31.87 -18.39
C PRO A 50 -29.24 -30.62 -18.97
N GLN A 51 -29.99 -29.53 -18.97
CA GLN A 51 -29.51 -28.21 -19.32
C GLN A 51 -28.42 -27.85 -18.32
N GLY A 52 -27.18 -28.24 -18.65
CA GLY A 52 -26.00 -27.91 -17.88
C GLY A 52 -25.96 -26.40 -17.75
N ALA A 53 -25.91 -25.93 -16.51
CA ALA A 53 -25.73 -24.53 -16.20
C ALA A 53 -24.66 -23.94 -17.12
N ALA A 54 -25.03 -22.92 -17.88
CA ALA A 54 -24.09 -22.21 -18.74
C ALA A 54 -22.84 -21.84 -17.91
N PRO A 55 -21.63 -22.03 -18.43
CA PRO A 55 -20.41 -21.71 -17.70
C PRO A 55 -20.51 -20.26 -17.21
N GLN A 56 -20.49 -20.07 -15.90
CA GLN A 56 -20.57 -18.76 -15.28
C GLN A 56 -19.37 -17.90 -15.73
N GLY A 57 -19.65 -17.00 -16.67
CA GLY A 57 -19.01 -15.71 -16.82
C GLY A 57 -17.83 -15.64 -17.79
N ALA A 58 -18.13 -15.41 -19.08
CA ALA A 58 -17.22 -14.66 -19.95
C ALA A 58 -17.54 -13.16 -19.80
N GLY A 59 -16.54 -12.31 -19.52
CA GLY A 59 -16.70 -10.85 -19.46
C GLY A 59 -15.89 -10.15 -18.36
N VAL A 60 -15.94 -8.82 -18.34
CA VAL A 60 -15.16 -7.95 -17.43
C VAL A 60 -15.39 -8.29 -15.96
N ALA A 61 -16.63 -8.54 -15.55
CA ALA A 61 -16.96 -8.86 -14.15
C ALA A 61 -16.32 -10.17 -13.67
N ALA A 62 -16.27 -11.20 -14.54
CA ALA A 62 -15.62 -12.47 -14.22
C ALA A 62 -14.09 -12.31 -14.12
N ALA A 63 -13.49 -11.48 -14.99
CA ALA A 63 -12.07 -11.18 -14.97
C ALA A 63 -11.63 -10.41 -13.69
N LEU A 64 -12.51 -9.55 -13.17
CA LEU A 64 -12.26 -8.76 -11.95
C LEU A 64 -12.61 -9.51 -10.66
N GLN A 65 -13.31 -10.65 -10.74
CA GLN A 65 -13.73 -11.43 -9.57
C GLN A 65 -12.54 -11.82 -8.66
N LYS A 66 -11.37 -12.11 -9.25
CA LYS A 66 -10.12 -12.42 -8.51
C LYS A 66 -9.50 -11.24 -7.75
N TYR A 67 -9.90 -10.01 -8.09
CA TYR A 67 -9.39 -8.77 -7.47
C TYR A 67 -10.42 -8.13 -6.55
N ARG A 68 -11.46 -8.88 -6.15
CA ARG A 68 -12.43 -8.39 -5.19
C ARG A 68 -11.78 -8.11 -3.85
N GLU A 69 -12.35 -7.12 -3.19
CA GLU A 69 -11.98 -6.72 -1.84
C GLU A 69 -12.11 -7.88 -0.85
N ALA A 70 -11.17 -7.96 0.08
CA ALA A 70 -11.24 -8.88 1.21
C ALA A 70 -12.43 -8.52 2.13
N PRO A 71 -13.04 -9.51 2.80
CA PRO A 71 -14.19 -9.29 3.67
C PRO A 71 -14.01 -8.13 4.66
N THR A 72 -15.10 -7.40 4.91
CA THR A 72 -15.17 -6.30 5.89
C THR A 72 -15.37 -6.82 7.31
N GLY A 73 -15.10 -5.97 8.31
CA GLY A 73 -15.46 -6.23 9.72
C GLY A 73 -14.27 -6.28 10.69
N GLN A 74 -13.04 -6.40 10.18
CA GLN A 74 -11.83 -6.21 10.98
C GLN A 74 -11.33 -4.78 10.83
N ARG A 75 -10.73 -4.23 11.90
CA ARG A 75 -10.14 -2.88 11.88
C ARG A 75 -9.03 -2.80 10.84
N TRP A 76 -8.06 -3.70 10.89
CA TRP A 76 -7.02 -3.83 9.87
C TRP A 76 -7.32 -5.04 9.00
N THR A 77 -7.23 -4.88 7.68
CA THR A 77 -7.48 -5.98 6.74
C THR A 77 -6.50 -5.91 5.58
N GLN A 78 -5.69 -6.95 5.42
CA GLN A 78 -4.82 -7.09 4.26
C GLN A 78 -5.67 -7.43 3.03
N GLN A 79 -5.68 -6.53 2.05
CA GLN A 79 -6.43 -6.72 0.79
C GLN A 79 -5.65 -7.62 -0.17
N ASN A 80 -4.33 -7.44 -0.16
CA ASN A 80 -3.33 -8.32 -0.76
C ASN A 80 -1.99 -8.02 -0.06
N GLU A 81 -0.93 -8.70 -0.46
CA GLU A 81 0.40 -8.57 0.15
C GLU A 81 0.94 -7.12 0.21
N LYS A 82 0.43 -6.20 -0.63
CA LYS A 82 0.97 -4.85 -0.83
C LYS A 82 -0.04 -3.73 -0.57
N LEU A 83 -1.26 -4.07 -0.16
CA LEU A 83 -2.34 -3.12 0.10
C LEU A 83 -3.07 -3.51 1.37
N ILE A 84 -3.16 -2.56 2.30
CA ILE A 84 -3.89 -2.75 3.54
C ILE A 84 -5.05 -1.77 3.64
N ARG A 85 -6.19 -2.23 4.17
CA ARG A 85 -7.35 -1.41 4.49
C ARG A 85 -7.43 -1.25 6.01
N VAL A 86 -7.72 -0.04 6.45
CA VAL A 86 -8.13 0.26 7.83
C VAL A 86 -9.57 0.76 7.84
N ASP A 87 -10.39 0.19 8.71
CA ASP A 87 -11.74 0.66 9.02
C ASP A 87 -11.73 1.49 10.31
N LEU A 88 -11.90 2.80 10.16
CA LEU A 88 -11.87 3.75 11.27
C LEU A 88 -13.13 3.66 12.14
N GLY A 89 -14.23 3.12 11.59
CA GLY A 89 -15.50 3.00 12.29
C GLY A 89 -15.56 1.85 13.31
N VAL A 90 -14.73 0.82 13.16
CA VAL A 90 -14.76 -0.38 14.03
C VAL A 90 -14.35 -0.06 15.48
N ALA A 91 -13.41 0.85 15.69
CA ALA A 91 -12.94 1.24 17.03
C ALA A 91 -13.16 2.73 17.36
N ASP A 92 -13.72 3.52 16.43
CA ASP A 92 -13.85 4.99 16.51
C ASP A 92 -12.52 5.68 16.92
N GLN A 93 -11.41 5.08 16.51
CA GLN A 93 -10.05 5.49 16.85
C GLN A 93 -9.29 5.87 15.59
N ALA A 94 -8.57 6.99 15.66
CA ALA A 94 -7.71 7.45 14.59
C ALA A 94 -6.46 6.57 14.45
N ILE A 95 -5.84 6.65 13.28
CA ILE A 95 -4.56 6.02 12.98
C ILE A 95 -3.57 7.06 12.47
N LEU A 96 -2.29 6.79 12.67
CA LEU A 96 -1.19 7.55 12.08
C LEU A 96 -0.64 6.73 10.92
N ALA A 97 -0.58 7.32 9.74
CA ALA A 97 -0.03 6.70 8.54
C ALA A 97 1.08 7.58 7.96
N ARG A 98 2.02 6.99 7.23
CA ARG A 98 3.04 7.70 6.48
C ARG A 98 2.38 8.60 5.45
N GLN A 99 2.79 9.85 5.39
CA GLN A 99 2.25 10.81 4.44
C GLN A 99 2.47 10.31 3.00
N GLY A 100 1.44 10.45 2.16
CA GLY A 100 1.47 9.98 0.77
C GLY A 100 1.21 8.48 0.58
N SER A 101 1.04 7.70 1.66
CA SER A 101 0.73 6.26 1.54
C SER A 101 -0.74 5.95 1.25
N MET A 102 -1.62 6.95 1.25
CA MET A 102 -3.05 6.75 0.99
C MET A 102 -3.32 6.56 -0.51
N VAL A 103 -3.98 5.45 -0.84
CA VAL A 103 -4.33 5.06 -2.21
C VAL A 103 -5.82 5.30 -2.50
N LEU A 104 -6.69 4.99 -1.54
CA LEU A 104 -8.14 5.10 -1.67
C LEU A 104 -8.73 5.36 -0.29
N TYR A 105 -9.84 6.12 -0.22
CA TYR A 105 -10.67 6.19 0.97
C TYR A 105 -12.15 6.14 0.61
N GLN A 106 -12.97 5.64 1.53
CA GLN A 106 -14.41 5.53 1.38
C GLN A 106 -15.10 5.98 2.66
N GLY A 107 -16.22 6.70 2.54
CA GLY A 107 -16.95 7.24 3.69
C GLY A 107 -16.39 8.57 4.21
N LYS A 108 -16.72 8.91 5.46
CA LYS A 108 -16.36 10.19 6.07
C LYS A 108 -15.02 10.07 6.77
N VAL A 109 -13.94 10.38 6.05
CA VAL A 109 -12.56 10.38 6.58
C VAL A 109 -12.00 11.78 6.56
N GLU A 110 -11.43 12.19 7.68
CA GLU A 110 -10.67 13.43 7.85
C GLU A 110 -9.18 13.11 7.91
N PHE A 111 -8.39 13.88 7.15
CA PHE A 111 -6.95 13.76 7.10
C PHE A 111 -6.33 15.02 7.68
N SER A 112 -5.49 14.86 8.70
CA SER A 112 -4.74 15.97 9.29
C SER A 112 -3.24 15.67 9.25
N TYR A 113 -2.46 16.66 8.85
CA TYR A 113 -1.00 16.54 8.80
C TYR A 113 -0.44 17.00 10.13
N LYS A 114 0.39 16.18 10.78
CA LYS A 114 1.02 16.53 12.06
C LYS A 114 2.10 17.63 11.92
N GLY A 115 2.26 18.24 10.74
CA GLY A 115 3.35 19.18 10.40
C GLY A 115 2.94 20.61 10.01
N ALA A 116 1.66 20.95 9.90
CA ALA A 116 1.27 22.28 9.42
C ALA A 116 0.05 22.85 10.15
N GLY A 117 0.27 23.60 11.23
CA GLY A 117 -0.73 24.53 11.76
C GLY A 117 -0.89 24.50 13.28
N PHE A 118 -0.38 25.54 13.93
CA PHE A 118 -0.77 26.13 15.22
C PHE A 118 -1.34 25.20 16.31
N ALA A 119 -0.55 25.07 17.40
CA ALA A 119 -0.93 24.61 18.75
C ALA A 119 -0.71 23.14 19.16
N GLY A 120 0.25 22.43 18.55
CA GLY A 120 0.57 21.06 19.01
C GLY A 120 1.97 20.60 18.65
N ARG A 121 3.00 21.31 19.13
CA ARG A 121 4.40 20.91 18.98
C ARG A 121 4.68 19.67 19.86
N ILE A 122 4.23 18.49 19.42
CA ILE A 122 4.85 17.25 19.88
C ILE A 122 6.20 17.19 19.18
N VAL A 123 7.23 17.38 19.99
CA VAL A 123 8.63 17.52 19.61
C VAL A 123 9.10 16.27 18.86
N GLY A 124 9.10 16.34 17.53
CA GLY A 124 10.00 15.58 16.65
C GLY A 124 11.24 16.39 16.25
N ASN A 125 11.43 17.58 16.83
CA ASN A 125 12.48 18.54 16.45
C ASN A 125 13.91 18.14 16.89
N ALA A 126 14.14 16.94 17.42
CA ALA A 126 15.47 16.51 17.87
C ALA A 126 16.16 15.54 16.91
N THR A 127 15.48 15.04 15.87
CA THR A 127 15.98 13.92 15.05
C THR A 127 16.43 14.32 13.64
N GLY A 128 16.07 15.48 13.11
CA GLY A 128 16.57 15.93 11.80
C GLY A 128 16.10 15.14 10.57
N GLN A 129 15.40 14.01 10.75
CA GLN A 129 14.53 13.40 9.73
C GLN A 129 13.07 13.69 10.07
N GLU A 130 12.41 14.41 9.15
CA GLU A 130 10.99 14.72 9.21
C GLU A 130 10.21 13.46 8.80
N MET A 131 9.91 12.58 9.77
CA MET A 131 8.95 11.52 9.50
C MET A 131 7.56 12.15 9.37
N GLN A 132 7.13 12.32 8.12
CA GLN A 132 5.85 12.93 7.81
C GLN A 132 4.72 11.92 8.06
N LEU A 133 3.94 12.18 9.11
CA LEU A 133 2.76 11.39 9.47
C LEU A 133 1.47 12.16 9.17
N MET A 134 0.52 11.45 8.59
CA MET A 134 -0.86 11.85 8.34
C MET A 134 -1.76 11.10 9.33
N ARG A 135 -2.49 11.85 10.15
CA ARG A 135 -3.53 11.31 11.02
C ARG A 135 -4.83 11.15 10.23
N CYS A 136 -5.40 9.95 10.26
CA CYS A 136 -6.67 9.63 9.63
C CYS A 136 -7.71 9.35 10.71
N SER A 137 -8.81 10.11 10.71
CA SER A 137 -9.92 9.99 11.68
C SER A 137 -11.28 10.02 10.98
N GLY A 138 -12.34 9.61 11.68
CA GLY A 138 -13.71 9.61 11.16
C GLY A 138 -14.31 8.20 11.07
N ARG A 139 -15.33 8.05 10.22
CA ARG A 139 -16.11 6.82 10.05
C ARG A 139 -16.13 6.43 8.58
N GLY A 140 -15.06 5.74 8.19
CA GLY A 140 -14.81 5.32 6.82
C GLY A 140 -13.63 4.35 6.75
N GLN A 141 -13.29 3.96 5.53
CA GLN A 141 -12.21 3.05 5.24
C GLN A 141 -11.11 3.77 4.50
N VAL A 142 -9.85 3.47 4.84
CA VAL A 142 -8.67 4.02 4.16
C VAL A 142 -7.81 2.85 3.70
N PHE A 143 -7.34 2.91 2.46
CA PHE A 143 -6.45 1.94 1.86
C PHE A 143 -5.06 2.56 1.74
N LEU A 144 -4.07 1.84 2.25
CA LEU A 144 -2.69 2.31 2.38
C LEU A 144 -1.75 1.35 1.64
N ALA A 145 -0.80 1.91 0.90
CA ALA A 145 0.30 1.19 0.28
C ALA A 145 1.48 2.14 0.05
N GLU A 146 2.67 1.59 -0.15
CA GLU A 146 3.85 2.36 -0.49
C GLU A 146 4.79 1.53 -1.36
N GLU A 147 5.16 2.07 -2.53
CA GLU A 147 6.21 1.54 -3.42
C GLU A 147 6.13 0.03 -3.71
N ALA A 148 4.92 -0.54 -3.73
CA ALA A 148 4.70 -1.98 -3.93
C ALA A 148 5.49 -2.89 -2.94
N THR A 149 5.76 -2.38 -1.73
CA THR A 149 6.35 -3.13 -0.62
C THR A 149 5.38 -4.14 -0.03
N HIS A 150 5.90 -5.22 0.57
CA HIS A 150 5.08 -6.18 1.31
C HIS A 150 4.74 -5.62 2.67
N LEU A 151 3.46 -5.69 3.03
CA LEU A 151 2.90 -5.15 4.26
C LEU A 151 2.63 -6.26 5.26
N HIS A 152 3.04 -6.03 6.50
CA HIS A 152 2.94 -6.99 7.60
C HIS A 152 2.26 -6.31 8.80
N PRO A 153 1.01 -6.64 9.10
CA PRO A 153 0.36 -6.22 10.33
C PRO A 153 1.00 -6.95 11.52
N ILE A 154 1.46 -6.19 12.51
CA ILE A 154 1.98 -6.72 13.78
C ILE A 154 1.07 -6.20 14.89
N GLU A 155 0.34 -7.12 15.50
CA GLU A 155 -0.51 -6.84 16.66
C GLU A 155 0.34 -6.90 17.94
N LEU A 156 0.26 -5.87 18.76
CA LEU A 156 0.87 -5.79 20.08
C LEU A 156 -0.22 -5.98 21.13
N GLN A 157 0.02 -6.84 22.12
CA GLN A 157 -0.90 -7.14 23.21
C GLN A 157 -0.29 -6.79 24.57
N GLY A 158 0.25 -5.57 24.69
CA GLY A 158 1.02 -5.11 25.85
C GLY A 158 2.54 -5.24 25.66
N ASP A 159 2.97 -5.82 24.54
CA ASP A 159 4.36 -5.97 24.16
C ASP A 159 4.97 -4.67 23.63
N ALA A 160 6.28 -4.73 23.38
CA ALA A 160 7.03 -3.66 22.74
C ALA A 160 7.93 -4.19 21.61
N ILE A 161 8.02 -3.42 20.53
CA ILE A 161 8.84 -3.72 19.35
C ILE A 161 9.57 -2.48 18.86
N CYS A 162 10.81 -2.64 18.41
CA CYS A 162 11.57 -1.61 17.72
C CYS A 162 11.50 -1.86 16.22
N VAL A 163 11.16 -0.84 15.43
CA VAL A 163 11.06 -0.90 13.97
C VAL A 163 11.86 0.23 13.36
N SER A 164 12.61 -0.02 12.29
CA SER A 164 13.24 1.06 11.51
C SER A 164 12.16 2.03 11.03
N ALA A 165 12.37 3.34 11.23
CA ALA A 165 11.35 4.36 10.96
C ALA A 165 10.93 4.36 9.48
N GLU A 166 11.85 4.03 8.56
CA GLU A 166 11.57 3.95 7.13
C GLU A 166 10.61 2.80 6.77
N ASN A 167 10.61 1.74 7.57
CA ASN A 167 9.81 0.54 7.38
C ASN A 167 8.42 0.64 7.99
N VAL A 168 8.05 1.74 8.67
CA VAL A 168 6.70 1.88 9.21
C VAL A 168 5.77 2.55 8.19
N LEU A 169 4.67 1.87 7.86
CA LEU A 169 3.60 2.41 7.00
C LEU A 169 2.56 3.15 7.83
N ALA A 170 2.01 2.51 8.85
CA ALA A 170 0.92 3.05 9.66
C ALA A 170 0.80 2.33 10.99
N PHE A 171 0.11 2.93 11.96
CA PHE A 171 -0.13 2.33 13.27
C PHE A 171 -1.35 2.96 13.97
N ASP A 172 -1.90 2.23 14.93
CA ASP A 172 -2.96 2.75 15.79
C ASP A 172 -2.46 3.89 16.69
N GLU A 173 -3.20 5.00 16.74
CA GLU A 173 -2.80 6.16 17.54
C GLU A 173 -2.75 5.86 19.06
N THR A 174 -3.40 4.79 19.49
CA THR A 174 -3.37 4.31 20.88
C THR A 174 -2.01 3.77 21.30
N LEU A 175 -1.14 3.39 20.36
CA LEU A 175 0.19 2.89 20.65
C LEU A 175 1.10 4.01 21.14
N GLN A 176 1.77 3.77 22.27
CA GLN A 176 2.86 4.63 22.70
C GLN A 176 4.02 4.45 21.73
N HIS A 177 4.56 5.55 21.22
CA HIS A 177 5.68 5.51 20.29
C HIS A 177 6.76 6.51 20.68
N GLU A 178 8.01 6.08 20.58
CA GLU A 178 9.19 6.89 20.81
C GLU A 178 10.13 6.77 19.60
N VAL A 179 10.62 7.91 19.10
CA VAL A 179 11.65 7.92 18.06
C VAL A 179 13.03 7.94 18.72
N ARG A 180 13.84 6.94 18.42
CA ARG A 180 15.23 6.82 18.88
C ARG A 180 16.18 6.99 17.72
N ARG A 181 17.33 7.60 18.01
CA ARG A 181 18.43 7.80 17.06
C ARG A 181 19.60 6.92 17.49
N ILE A 182 20.04 6.03 16.61
CA ILE A 182 21.26 5.25 16.77
C ILE A 182 22.34 5.94 15.96
N GLU A 183 23.24 6.63 16.63
CA GLU A 183 24.38 7.29 16.00
C GLU A 183 25.51 6.29 15.74
N GLY A 184 26.18 6.42 14.61
CA GLY A 184 27.29 5.56 14.26
C GLY A 184 28.03 6.01 13.02
N HIS A 185 29.35 5.85 13.05
CA HIS A 185 30.22 6.22 11.93
C HIS A 185 30.02 5.20 10.81
N GLY A 186 29.81 5.66 9.57
CA GLY A 186 29.54 4.84 8.39
C GLY A 186 28.06 4.58 8.10
N ILE A 187 27.13 4.95 8.99
CA ILE A 187 25.69 4.86 8.68
C ILE A 187 25.35 5.94 7.64
N PRO A 188 24.58 5.64 6.58
CA PRO A 188 24.09 6.66 5.65
C PRO A 188 23.27 7.73 6.37
N GLY A 189 23.62 9.00 6.18
CA GLY A 189 23.01 10.11 6.91
C GLY A 189 23.48 10.27 8.37
N GLY A 190 24.44 9.47 8.82
CA GLY A 190 25.10 9.57 10.13
C GLY A 190 24.31 9.03 11.32
N ALA A 191 23.08 8.53 11.10
CA ALA A 191 22.29 7.88 12.13
C ALA A 191 21.15 7.04 11.55
N LEU A 192 20.77 5.97 12.27
CA LEU A 192 19.55 5.22 12.01
C LEU A 192 18.43 5.73 12.94
N PHE A 193 17.24 5.88 12.38
CA PHE A 193 16.05 6.25 13.16
C PHE A 193 15.16 5.05 13.36
N VAL A 194 14.76 4.86 14.60
CA VAL A 194 14.02 3.70 15.06
C VAL A 194 12.80 4.19 15.78
N MET A 195 11.64 3.59 15.52
CA MET A 195 10.46 3.79 16.33
C MET A 195 10.26 2.59 17.24
N GLN A 196 10.26 2.83 18.55
CA GLN A 196 9.79 1.84 19.51
C GLN A 196 8.29 2.03 19.72
N PHE A 197 7.52 0.97 19.52
CA PHE A 197 6.10 0.91 19.84
C PHE A 197 5.88 0.09 21.11
N GLN A 198 4.91 0.50 21.92
CA GLN A 198 4.51 -0.23 23.13
C GLN A 198 3.01 -0.09 23.40
N GLY A 199 2.40 -1.15 23.94
CA GLY A 199 1.02 -1.16 24.39
C GLY A 199 0.15 -2.13 23.59
N THR A 200 -1.13 -1.80 23.44
CA THR A 200 -2.10 -2.63 22.70
C THR A 200 -2.58 -1.91 21.44
N GLY A 201 -2.41 -2.54 20.29
CA GLY A 201 -2.74 -1.98 18.98
C GLY A 201 -1.93 -2.63 17.87
N THR A 202 -2.11 -2.18 16.63
CA THR A 202 -1.43 -2.74 15.47
C THR A 202 -0.48 -1.73 14.84
N VAL A 203 0.70 -2.19 14.44
CA VAL A 203 1.63 -1.47 13.55
C VAL A 203 1.74 -2.20 12.22
N ILE A 204 1.71 -1.46 11.13
CA ILE A 204 1.87 -1.98 9.77
C ILE A 204 3.30 -1.70 9.33
N VAL A 205 4.06 -2.78 9.14
CA VAL A 205 5.46 -2.75 8.75
C VAL A 205 5.62 -3.10 7.28
N LYS A 206 6.52 -2.41 6.59
CA LYS A 206 6.85 -2.58 5.18
C LYS A 206 8.17 -3.30 5.02
N THR A 207 8.24 -4.15 4.01
CA THR A 207 9.46 -4.87 3.64
C THR A 207 9.59 -4.99 2.13
N HIS A 208 10.83 -5.06 1.66
CA HIS A 208 11.16 -5.49 0.32
C HIS A 208 11.29 -7.02 0.32
N GLY A 209 10.43 -7.70 -0.44
CA GLY A 209 10.32 -9.17 -0.38
C GLY A 209 9.71 -9.70 0.92
N VAL A 210 9.81 -11.02 1.12
CA VAL A 210 9.31 -11.70 2.32
C VAL A 210 10.41 -11.70 3.39
N PRO A 211 10.17 -11.14 4.59
CA PRO A 211 11.19 -11.05 5.62
C PRO A 211 11.48 -12.39 6.31
N VAL A 212 12.62 -12.46 6.98
CA VAL A 212 13.05 -13.59 7.81
C VAL A 212 13.21 -13.14 9.25
N VAL A 213 12.69 -13.93 10.19
CA VAL A 213 12.84 -13.69 11.63
C VAL A 213 13.93 -14.62 12.18
N LEU A 214 14.89 -14.06 12.89
CA LEU A 214 16.04 -14.79 13.44
C LEU A 214 16.17 -14.53 14.95
N PRO A 215 16.48 -15.54 15.77
CA PRO A 215 16.74 -15.33 17.20
C PRO A 215 18.05 -14.54 17.40
N VAL A 216 18.05 -13.65 18.37
CA VAL A 216 19.26 -12.91 18.76
C VAL A 216 20.21 -13.84 19.50
N THR A 217 21.44 -13.92 18.99
CA THR A 217 22.58 -14.57 19.65
C THR A 217 23.71 -13.56 19.83
N PRO A 218 24.67 -13.77 20.75
CA PRO A 218 25.81 -12.85 20.95
C PRO A 218 26.64 -12.58 19.69
N THR A 219 26.54 -13.43 18.67
CA THR A 219 27.25 -13.34 17.39
C THR A 219 26.32 -12.96 16.23
N THR A 220 25.20 -12.28 16.50
CA THR A 220 24.25 -11.83 15.46
C THR A 220 24.64 -10.46 14.95
N PHE A 221 24.96 -10.37 13.66
CA PHE A 221 25.26 -9.15 12.93
C PHE A 221 24.36 -9.08 11.70
N ALA A 222 23.79 -7.92 11.42
CA ALA A 222 22.99 -7.71 10.22
C ALA A 222 23.29 -6.33 9.62
N ASP A 223 23.19 -6.22 8.30
CA ASP A 223 23.35 -4.96 7.58
C ASP A 223 22.27 -3.96 8.02
N CYS A 224 22.65 -2.70 8.22
CA CYS A 224 21.71 -1.66 8.65
C CYS A 224 20.53 -1.43 7.70
N HIS A 225 20.68 -1.67 6.39
CA HIS A 225 19.61 -1.54 5.38
C HIS A 225 18.68 -2.76 5.32
N ALA A 226 19.16 -3.92 5.76
CA ALA A 226 18.38 -5.15 5.76
C ALA A 226 17.54 -5.29 7.03
N VAL A 227 17.86 -4.60 8.12
CA VAL A 227 17.13 -4.69 9.39
C VAL A 227 15.81 -3.91 9.32
N VAL A 228 14.71 -4.61 9.59
CA VAL A 228 13.35 -4.03 9.59
C VAL A 228 12.87 -3.77 11.01
N ALA A 229 13.00 -4.76 11.89
CA ALA A 229 12.50 -4.71 13.26
C ALA A 229 13.27 -5.64 14.20
N TRP A 230 13.16 -5.43 15.50
CA TRP A 230 13.72 -6.31 16.54
C TRP A 230 12.97 -6.16 17.86
N SER A 231 13.15 -7.14 18.75
CA SER A 231 12.57 -7.10 20.09
C SER A 231 13.05 -5.88 20.88
N ALA A 232 12.14 -5.18 21.57
CA ALA A 232 12.50 -3.97 22.33
C ALA A 232 13.53 -4.22 23.46
N ALA A 233 13.64 -5.46 23.96
CA ALA A 233 14.62 -5.86 24.95
C ALA A 233 16.01 -6.19 24.37
N ALA A 234 16.17 -6.20 23.04
CA ALA A 234 17.48 -6.34 22.39
C ALA A 234 18.10 -4.96 22.10
N GLN A 235 19.39 -4.85 22.39
CA GLN A 235 20.19 -3.68 22.05
C GLN A 235 20.81 -3.84 20.67
N ALA A 236 20.61 -2.83 19.81
CA ALA A 236 21.28 -2.69 18.53
C ALA A 236 22.48 -1.75 18.70
N ILE A 237 23.68 -2.25 18.41
CA ILE A 237 24.94 -1.53 18.56
C ILE A 237 25.61 -1.44 17.19
N VAL A 238 25.98 -0.24 16.76
CA VAL A 238 26.68 -0.06 15.49
C VAL A 238 28.06 -0.71 15.57
N SER A 239 28.36 -1.60 14.62
CA SER A 239 29.63 -2.30 14.51
C SER A 239 30.15 -2.19 13.08
N SER A 240 31.09 -1.29 12.87
CA SER A 240 31.88 -1.26 11.64
C SER A 240 32.87 -2.43 11.68
N GLN A 241 32.55 -3.56 11.05
CA GLN A 241 33.58 -4.56 10.81
C GLN A 241 34.49 -4.08 9.67
N VAL A 242 35.52 -3.31 10.01
CA VAL A 242 36.66 -3.09 9.10
C VAL A 242 37.48 -4.37 9.08
N ARG A 243 37.03 -5.37 8.32
CA ARG A 243 37.85 -6.49 7.88
C ARG A 243 37.88 -6.48 6.36
N LEU A 244 38.62 -5.50 5.83
CA LEU A 244 39.33 -5.64 4.56
C LEU A 244 40.13 -6.96 4.61
N ARG A 245 39.57 -8.05 4.09
CA ARG A 245 40.32 -9.20 3.59
C ARG A 245 39.88 -9.47 2.16
N SER A 246 40.61 -8.80 1.26
CA SER A 246 40.97 -9.24 -0.09
C SER A 246 39.87 -9.90 -0.93
N ASN A 247 39.03 -9.07 -1.54
CA ASN A 247 38.80 -9.06 -3.00
C ASN A 247 37.82 -7.93 -3.34
N ALA A 248 38.24 -6.69 -3.08
CA ALA A 248 37.58 -5.54 -3.67
C ALA A 248 37.92 -5.54 -5.17
N TYR A 249 36.97 -5.95 -6.00
CA TYR A 249 36.94 -5.50 -7.38
C TYR A 249 36.99 -3.96 -7.37
N ALA A 250 37.84 -3.38 -8.21
CA ALA A 250 38.01 -1.94 -8.31
C ALA A 250 36.69 -1.31 -8.77
N GLY A 251 35.90 -0.77 -7.83
CA GLY A 251 34.65 -0.07 -8.13
C GLY A 251 33.63 0.06 -6.99
N SER A 252 33.66 -0.78 -5.94
CA SER A 252 32.67 -0.73 -4.86
C SER A 252 33.29 -0.31 -3.52
N THR A 253 33.33 1.00 -3.25
CA THR A 253 33.48 1.56 -1.90
C THR A 253 32.15 1.46 -1.13
N GLY A 254 31.66 0.24 -0.93
CA GLY A 254 30.52 -0.04 -0.06
C GLY A 254 31.05 -0.29 1.35
N GLU A 255 31.13 0.75 2.18
CA GLU A 255 31.37 0.57 3.61
C GLU A 255 30.08 -0.01 4.23
N SER A 256 29.90 -1.33 4.20
CA SER A 256 28.74 -1.98 4.83
C SER A 256 28.82 -1.78 6.35
N VAL A 257 27.86 -1.04 6.90
CA VAL A 257 27.72 -0.90 8.35
C VAL A 257 26.79 -1.97 8.87
N ASN A 258 27.32 -2.77 9.79
CA ASN A 258 26.56 -3.83 10.44
C ASN A 258 26.11 -3.38 11.82
N LEU A 259 24.92 -3.82 12.21
CA LEU A 259 24.40 -3.73 13.57
C LEU A 259 24.68 -5.05 14.28
N GLN A 260 25.35 -4.97 15.43
CA GLN A 260 25.45 -6.08 16.37
C GLN A 260 24.23 -6.05 17.29
N PHE A 261 23.54 -7.17 17.39
CA PHE A 261 22.42 -7.33 18.32
C PHE A 261 22.85 -8.08 19.57
N ARG A 262 22.48 -7.55 20.74
CA ARG A 262 22.70 -8.20 22.05
C ARG A 262 21.40 -8.25 22.81
N GLY A 263 21.05 -9.42 23.34
CA GLY A 263 19.83 -9.61 24.12
C GLY A 263 19.81 -10.99 24.78
N ALA A 264 18.94 -11.15 25.76
CA ALA A 264 18.68 -12.46 26.36
C ALA A 264 18.06 -13.44 25.34
N PRO A 265 18.16 -14.77 25.56
CA PRO A 265 17.45 -15.74 24.75
C PRO A 265 15.95 -15.43 24.66
N GLY A 266 15.35 -15.64 23.49
CA GLY A 266 13.95 -15.31 23.20
C GLY A 266 13.74 -13.98 22.48
N ASN A 267 14.75 -13.11 22.42
CA ASN A 267 14.73 -11.94 21.54
C ASN A 267 14.96 -12.34 20.08
N PHE A 268 14.47 -11.51 19.16
CA PHE A 268 14.56 -11.73 17.71
C PHE A 268 14.90 -10.45 16.95
N ILE A 269 15.37 -10.64 15.72
CA ILE A 269 15.48 -9.62 14.68
C ILE A 269 14.69 -10.04 13.45
N VAL A 270 14.22 -9.07 12.69
CA VAL A 270 13.50 -9.24 11.42
C VAL A 270 14.34 -8.57 10.34
N VAL A 271 14.72 -9.34 9.33
CA VAL A 271 15.51 -8.87 8.20
C VAL A 271 14.76 -9.08 6.90
N GLN A 272 14.88 -8.12 5.97
CA GLN A 272 14.31 -8.21 4.63
C GLN A 272 15.38 -8.67 3.62
N PRO A 273 14.98 -9.39 2.56
CA PRO A 273 15.86 -9.73 1.45
C PRO A 273 16.10 -8.53 0.52
N TYR A 274 16.82 -7.53 1.00
CA TYR A 274 17.14 -6.29 0.27
C TYR A 274 18.53 -5.76 0.66
N GLU A 275 19.27 -5.31 -0.33
CA GLU A 275 20.60 -4.70 -0.24
C GLU A 275 20.60 -3.44 -1.12
N VAL A 276 21.37 -2.41 -0.73
CA VAL A 276 21.47 -1.10 -1.41
C VAL A 276 22.78 -0.98 -2.14
#